data_AF-A0A8C9STP6-F1
#
_entry.id   AF-A0A8C9STP6-F1
#
_cell.length_a   1.000
_cell.length_b   1.000
_cell.length_c   1.000
_cell.angle_alpha   90.00
_cell.angle_beta   90.00
_cell.angle_gamma   90.00
#
_symmetry.space_group_name_H-M   'P 1'
#
loop_
_entity.id
_entity.type
_entity.pdbx_description
1 polymer ?
#
loop_
_entity_poly.entity_id
_entity_poly.type
_entity_poly.pdbx_seq_one_letter_code
_entity_poly.pdbx_strand_id
1 'polypeptide(L)'
;VNAYGVPQARREALQREIDRASSPSNSSNFGQWGTAHFDSPSQQQKFLRLMGGFKNGSTPVASSSGRGNMALGKDSQQHLQQELLGEFERAQNRRMNFQNKGAGLGFTAPSSKKFFIDVSASRSIKFEY
;
A
#
# COMPACT_ATOMS: atom_id res chain seq x y z
N VAL A 1 -4.75 23.34 42.51
CA VAL A 1 -4.02 22.05 42.69
C VAL A 1 -5.06 20.94 42.63
N ASN A 2 -5.17 20.23 41.50
CA ASN A 2 -4.60 18.88 41.23
C ASN A 2 -5.14 17.80 42.19
N ALA A 3 -5.64 16.63 41.79
CA ALA A 3 -5.71 15.97 40.49
C ALA A 3 -6.84 14.92 40.51
N TYR A 4 -7.57 14.81 39.40
CA TYR A 4 -8.57 13.77 39.17
C TYR A 4 -7.87 12.42 38.97
N GLY A 5 -7.80 11.62 40.04
CA GLY A 5 -7.40 10.22 39.93
C GLY A 5 -8.50 9.43 39.22
N VAL A 6 -8.23 8.96 38.01
CA VAL A 6 -9.08 7.96 37.35
C VAL A 6 -9.17 6.76 38.29
N PRO A 7 -10.37 6.31 38.70
CA PRO A 7 -10.51 5.17 39.60
C PRO A 7 -9.77 3.97 39.02
N GLN A 8 -8.94 3.30 39.82
CA GLN A 8 -8.10 2.17 39.41
C GLN A 8 -8.88 1.12 38.60
N ALA A 9 -10.11 0.83 39.03
CA ALA A 9 -11.03 -0.08 38.33
C ALA A 9 -11.32 0.32 36.87
N ARG A 10 -11.45 1.63 36.60
CA ARG A 10 -11.65 2.15 35.24
C ARG A 10 -10.41 1.97 34.39
N ARG A 11 -9.22 2.13 34.97
CA ARG A 11 -7.92 1.93 34.29
C ARG A 11 -7.73 0.46 33.91
N GLU A 12 -8.08 -0.45 34.80
CA GLU A 12 -8.02 -1.89 34.54
C GLU A 12 -9.07 -2.37 33.53
N ALA A 13 -10.28 -1.80 33.55
CA ALA A 13 -11.30 -2.12 32.55
C ALA A 13 -10.82 -1.72 31.14
N LEU A 14 -10.28 -0.50 31.00
CA LEU A 14 -9.69 -0.04 29.74
C LEU A 14 -8.49 -0.89 29.33
N GLN A 15 -7.62 -1.27 30.26
CA GLN A 15 -6.49 -2.15 29.96
C GLN A 15 -6.96 -3.53 29.49
N ARG A 16 -7.96 -4.15 30.12
CA ARG A 16 -8.51 -5.43 29.66
C ARG A 16 -9.18 -5.33 28.29
N GLU A 17 -9.82 -4.21 27.98
CA GLU A 17 -10.41 -3.98 26.66
C GLU A 17 -9.33 -3.81 25.59
N ILE A 18 -8.26 -3.08 25.89
CA ILE A 18 -7.05 -2.98 25.06
C ILE A 18 -6.41 -4.35 24.89
N ASP A 19 -6.18 -5.10 25.96
CA ASP A 19 -5.56 -6.42 25.95
C ASP A 19 -6.41 -7.45 25.18
N ARG A 20 -7.74 -7.32 25.23
CA ARG A 20 -8.69 -8.15 24.47
C ARG A 20 -8.71 -7.78 22.99
N ALA A 21 -8.64 -6.49 22.67
CA ALA A 21 -8.54 -6.00 21.30
C ALA A 21 -7.15 -6.26 20.67
N SER A 22 -6.11 -6.27 21.50
CA SER A 22 -4.72 -6.56 21.09
C SER A 22 -4.38 -8.04 21.16
N SER A 23 -5.23 -8.85 21.78
CA SER A 23 -5.11 -10.31 21.70
C SER A 23 -5.19 -10.67 20.23
N PRO A 24 -4.17 -11.35 19.66
CA PRO A 24 -4.25 -11.79 18.29
C PRO A 24 -5.51 -12.64 18.21
N SER A 25 -6.43 -12.26 17.32
CA SER A 25 -7.57 -13.13 17.02
C SER A 25 -6.99 -14.53 16.74
N ASN A 26 -7.73 -15.59 17.03
CA ASN A 26 -7.27 -16.99 16.91
C ASN A 26 -6.67 -17.39 15.52
N SER A 27 -6.59 -16.44 14.57
CA SER A 27 -5.78 -16.37 13.36
C SER A 27 -4.28 -16.69 13.52
N SER A 28 -3.67 -16.53 14.70
CA SER A 28 -2.22 -16.80 14.88
C SER A 28 -1.82 -18.25 14.56
N ASN A 29 -2.76 -19.20 14.74
CA ASN A 29 -2.56 -20.61 14.42
C ASN A 29 -2.78 -20.94 12.94
N PHE A 30 -3.39 -20.02 12.18
CA PHE A 30 -3.79 -20.22 10.78
C PHE A 30 -2.80 -19.61 9.77
N GLY A 31 -1.69 -19.03 10.27
CA GLY A 31 -0.66 -18.39 9.45
C GLY A 31 -1.19 -17.20 8.64
N GLN A 32 -0.62 -17.01 7.43
CA GLN A 32 -0.95 -15.94 6.47
C GLN A 32 -2.45 -15.82 6.11
N TRP A 33 -3.20 -16.91 6.28
CA TRP A 33 -4.61 -17.01 5.88
C TRP A 33 -5.57 -16.62 7.00
N GLY A 34 -5.09 -16.49 8.23
CA GLY A 34 -5.93 -16.17 9.39
C GLY A 34 -6.56 -14.78 9.34
N THR A 35 -6.00 -13.87 8.54
CA THR A 35 -6.48 -12.49 8.36
C THR A 35 -7.51 -12.34 7.23
N ALA A 36 -7.78 -13.41 6.46
CA ALA A 36 -8.77 -13.37 5.39
C ALA A 36 -10.20 -13.23 5.97
N HIS A 37 -10.97 -12.30 5.43
CA HIS A 37 -12.35 -12.04 5.86
C HIS A 37 -13.37 -12.77 4.98
N PHE A 38 -14.35 -13.44 5.61
CA PHE A 38 -15.46 -14.13 4.95
C PHE A 38 -16.78 -13.81 5.66
N ASP A 39 -17.87 -13.76 4.91
CA ASP A 39 -19.20 -13.48 5.48
C ASP A 39 -19.84 -14.69 6.17
N SER A 40 -19.31 -15.90 5.93
CA SER A 40 -19.79 -17.13 6.55
C SER A 40 -18.66 -17.90 7.23
N PRO A 41 -18.84 -18.32 8.50
CA PRO A 41 -17.85 -19.14 9.22
C PRO A 41 -17.52 -20.45 8.49
N SER A 42 -18.49 -21.06 7.80
CA SER A 42 -18.28 -22.32 7.06
C SER A 42 -17.39 -22.11 5.84
N GLN A 43 -17.51 -20.97 5.16
CA GLN A 43 -16.63 -20.60 4.05
C GLN A 43 -15.21 -20.34 4.53
N GLN A 44 -15.05 -19.64 5.66
CA GLN A 44 -13.74 -19.42 6.27
C GLN A 44 -13.05 -20.74 6.63
N GLN A 45 -13.77 -21.66 7.27
CA GLN A 45 -13.24 -22.98 7.62
C GLN A 45 -12.86 -23.80 6.38
N LYS A 46 -13.69 -23.78 5.33
CA LYS A 46 -13.39 -24.45 4.06
C LYS A 46 -12.15 -23.85 3.40
N PHE A 47 -12.05 -22.53 3.37
CA PHE A 47 -10.90 -21.80 2.84
C PHE A 47 -9.61 -22.15 3.60
N LEU A 48 -9.64 -22.08 4.93
CA LEU A 48 -8.49 -22.42 5.77
C LEU A 48 -8.07 -23.88 5.58
N ARG A 49 -9.01 -24.80 5.35
CA ARG A 49 -8.71 -26.20 5.04
C ARG A 49 -8.04 -26.35 3.67
N LEU A 50 -8.54 -25.65 2.67
CA LEU A 50 -8.01 -25.66 1.30
C LEU A 50 -6.61 -25.05 1.21
N MET A 51 -6.40 -23.92 1.88
CA MET A 51 -5.13 -23.17 1.86
C MET A 51 -4.07 -23.72 2.82
N GLY A 52 -4.36 -24.85 3.47
CA GLY A 52 -3.44 -25.47 4.42
C GLY A 52 -3.22 -24.64 5.69
N GLY A 53 -4.20 -23.81 6.08
CA GLY A 53 -4.20 -23.05 7.33
C GLY A 53 -4.25 -23.93 8.59
N PHE A 54 -4.72 -25.18 8.47
CA PHE A 54 -4.77 -26.15 9.59
C PHE A 54 -3.55 -27.09 9.66
N LYS A 55 -2.48 -26.89 8.88
CA LYS A 55 -1.34 -27.83 8.91
C LYS A 55 -0.55 -27.69 10.22
N ASN A 56 -0.41 -28.79 10.97
CA ASN A 56 0.29 -28.87 12.28
C ASN A 56 1.81 -28.59 12.24
N GLY A 57 2.35 -28.22 11.08
CA GLY A 57 3.75 -27.82 10.87
C GLY A 57 3.86 -26.48 10.15
N SER A 58 2.79 -25.67 10.16
CA SER A 58 2.90 -24.28 9.72
C SER A 58 3.68 -23.52 10.78
N THR A 59 5.01 -23.68 10.80
CA THR A 59 5.88 -22.68 11.39
C THR A 59 5.34 -21.34 10.92
N PRO A 60 4.99 -20.40 11.83
CA PRO A 60 4.72 -19.04 11.39
C PRO A 60 5.97 -18.67 10.60
N VAL A 61 5.83 -18.53 9.27
CA VAL A 61 6.95 -18.13 8.42
C VAL A 61 7.50 -16.92 9.14
N ALA A 62 8.73 -17.07 9.64
CA ALA A 62 9.38 -16.10 10.48
C ALA A 62 9.03 -14.76 9.88
N SER A 63 8.38 -13.91 10.68
CA SER A 63 7.98 -12.57 10.32
C SER A 63 9.16 -11.94 9.60
N SER A 64 9.17 -12.00 8.26
CA SER A 64 9.94 -11.07 7.50
C SER A 64 9.39 -9.75 7.98
N SER A 65 10.28 -8.81 8.28
CA SER A 65 9.94 -7.57 8.98
C SER A 65 8.97 -6.66 8.20
N GLY A 66 8.30 -7.17 7.16
CA GLY A 66 7.15 -6.59 6.50
C GLY A 66 5.98 -7.58 6.50
N ARG A 67 4.81 -7.07 6.88
CA ARG A 67 3.47 -7.67 6.83
C ARG A 67 3.00 -8.03 5.39
N GLY A 68 3.92 -8.25 4.46
CA GLY A 68 3.69 -8.21 3.01
C GLY A 68 3.01 -9.44 2.42
N ASN A 69 2.91 -10.55 3.18
CA ASN A 69 2.28 -11.79 2.73
C ASN A 69 1.12 -12.15 3.66
N MET A 70 0.24 -11.22 4.03
CA MET A 70 -1.00 -11.56 4.75
C MET A 70 -2.19 -11.32 3.83
N ALA A 71 -3.23 -12.16 3.95
CA ALA A 71 -4.50 -11.86 3.30
C ALA A 71 -5.07 -10.55 3.88
N LEU A 72 -5.54 -9.63 3.03
CA LEU A 72 -6.16 -8.40 3.50
C LEU A 72 -7.52 -8.71 4.16
N GLY A 73 -7.76 -8.10 5.31
CA GLY A 73 -9.08 -8.09 5.95
C GLY A 73 -10.00 -7.07 5.26
N LYS A 74 -11.30 -7.13 5.59
CA LYS A 74 -12.34 -6.28 4.97
C LYS A 74 -12.04 -4.78 5.06
N ASP A 75 -11.69 -4.30 6.25
CA ASP A 75 -11.44 -2.87 6.47
C ASP A 75 -10.18 -2.41 5.72
N SER A 76 -9.11 -3.21 5.77
CA SER A 76 -7.88 -2.92 5.01
C SER A 76 -8.09 -2.98 3.50
N GLN A 77 -8.97 -3.88 3.01
CA GLN A 77 -9.34 -3.95 1.61
C GLN A 77 -10.11 -2.70 1.19
N GLN A 78 -11.10 -2.27 1.99
CA GLN A 78 -11.89 -1.06 1.71
C GLN A 78 -11.00 0.19 1.70
N HIS A 79 -10.10 0.30 2.67
CA HIS A 79 -9.14 1.40 2.72
C HIS A 79 -8.24 1.43 1.48
N LEU A 80 -7.64 0.28 1.11
CA LEU A 80 -6.82 0.17 -0.09
C LEU A 80 -7.61 0.54 -1.36
N GLN A 81 -8.87 0.12 -1.46
CA GLN A 81 -9.73 0.49 -2.59
C GLN A 81 -9.96 2.00 -2.68
N GLN A 82 -10.18 2.67 -1.54
CA GLN A 82 -10.33 4.12 -1.51
C GLN A 82 -9.04 4.84 -1.94
N GLU A 83 -7.88 4.38 -1.47
CA GLU A 83 -6.59 4.93 -1.88
C GLU A 83 -6.33 4.75 -3.39
N LEU A 84 -6.61 3.55 -3.92
CA LEU A 84 -6.46 3.26 -5.35
C LEU A 84 -7.36 4.13 -6.23
N LEU A 85 -8.59 4.41 -5.79
CA LEU A 85 -9.49 5.33 -6.47
C LEU A 85 -8.92 6.76 -6.50
N GLY A 86 -8.40 7.24 -5.36
CA GLY A 86 -7.76 8.54 -5.27
C GLY A 86 -6.52 8.67 -6.18
N GLU A 87 -5.67 7.63 -6.24
CA GLU A 87 -4.52 7.62 -7.14
C GLU A 87 -4.91 7.54 -8.61
N PHE A 88 -5.98 6.82 -8.93
CA PHE A 88 -6.54 6.80 -10.28
C PHE A 88 -6.99 8.20 -10.71
N GLU A 89 -7.78 8.89 -9.90
CA GLU A 89 -8.22 10.26 -10.18
C GLU A 89 -7.03 11.23 -10.32
N ARG A 90 -6.03 11.12 -9.43
CA ARG A 90 -4.80 11.90 -9.50
C ARG A 90 -4.06 11.67 -10.82
N ALA A 91 -3.93 10.42 -11.25
CA ALA A 91 -3.27 10.07 -12.52
C ALA A 91 -4.06 10.56 -13.74
N GLN A 92 -5.39 10.48 -13.72
CA GLN A 92 -6.26 11.03 -14.76
C GLN A 92 -6.10 12.55 -14.87
N ASN A 93 -6.15 13.27 -13.75
CA ASN A 93 -5.94 14.73 -13.72
C ASN A 93 -4.56 15.15 -14.23
N ARG A 94 -3.51 14.35 -13.96
CA ARG A 94 -2.17 14.56 -14.54
C ARG A 94 -2.16 14.39 -16.06
N ARG A 95 -2.86 13.38 -16.60
CA ARG A 95 -2.99 13.18 -18.05
C ARG A 95 -3.73 14.33 -18.73
N MET A 96 -4.71 14.90 -18.05
CA MET A 96 -5.50 16.04 -18.54
C MET A 96 -4.78 17.40 -18.41
N ASN A 97 -3.67 17.46 -17.66
CA ASN A 97 -2.79 18.63 -17.67
C ASN A 97 -1.94 18.65 -18.95
N PHE A 98 -2.58 19.07 -20.04
CA PHE A 98 -1.99 19.16 -21.38
C PHE A 98 -0.88 20.21 -21.53
N GLN A 99 -0.55 20.98 -20.47
CA GLN A 99 0.49 22.01 -20.52
C GLN A 99 1.90 21.42 -20.71
N ASN A 100 2.11 20.14 -20.37
CA ASN A 100 3.40 19.44 -20.51
C ASN A 100 3.37 18.31 -21.55
N LYS A 101 2.50 18.39 -22.58
CA LYS A 101 2.46 17.39 -23.67
C LYS A 101 3.86 17.16 -24.26
N GLY A 102 4.42 15.97 -24.05
CA GLY A 102 5.69 15.52 -24.63
C GLY A 102 6.94 15.72 -23.76
N ALA A 103 6.82 16.43 -22.63
CA ALA A 103 7.86 16.52 -21.63
C ALA A 103 7.69 15.32 -20.68
N GLY A 104 8.65 14.39 -20.66
CA GLY A 104 8.59 13.22 -19.78
C GLY A 104 8.37 13.60 -18.30
N LEU A 105 8.02 12.61 -17.44
CA LEU A 105 7.90 12.82 -16.00
C LEU A 105 9.14 13.54 -15.44
N GLY A 106 8.96 14.72 -14.85
CA GLY A 106 10.05 15.54 -14.28
C GLY A 106 10.75 16.49 -15.27
N PHE A 107 10.30 16.54 -16.53
CA PHE A 107 10.77 17.51 -17.51
C PHE A 107 9.74 18.63 -17.66
N THR A 108 10.19 19.88 -17.64
CA THR A 108 9.39 21.04 -18.03
C THR A 108 10.11 21.70 -19.20
N ALA A 109 9.41 21.84 -20.33
CA ALA A 109 10.01 22.52 -21.47
C ALA A 109 10.21 24.01 -21.10
N PRO A 110 11.41 24.57 -21.26
CA PRO A 110 11.63 26.00 -21.01
C PRO A 110 10.74 26.82 -21.95
N SER A 111 10.07 27.85 -21.42
CA SER A 111 8.89 28.48 -22.05
C SER A 111 9.09 29.18 -23.39
N SER A 112 10.30 29.20 -23.96
CA SER A 112 10.58 29.97 -25.19
C SER A 112 11.87 29.61 -25.94
N LYS A 113 12.55 28.50 -25.64
CA LYS A 113 13.84 28.21 -26.28
C LYS A 113 13.65 27.66 -27.71
N LYS A 114 13.54 28.57 -28.69
CA LYS A 114 13.67 28.24 -30.11
C LYS A 114 15.13 27.90 -30.39
N PHE A 115 15.43 26.64 -30.71
CA PHE A 115 16.73 26.28 -31.25
C PHE A 115 16.78 26.71 -32.71
N PHE A 116 17.76 27.53 -33.07
CA PHE A 116 18.02 27.90 -34.45
C PHE A 116 19.07 26.96 -35.00
N ILE A 117 18.71 26.21 -36.04
CA ILE A 117 19.67 25.43 -36.84
C ILE A 117 20.09 26.36 -37.97
N ASP A 118 21.32 26.85 -37.92
CA ASP A 118 21.90 27.55 -39.05
C ASP A 118 22.20 26.52 -40.15
N VAL A 119 21.35 26.51 -41.18
CA VAL A 119 21.46 25.61 -42.34
C VAL A 119 22.77 25.84 -43.11
N SER A 120 23.37 27.03 -42.98
CA SER A 120 24.64 27.37 -43.63
C SER A 120 25.88 26.98 -42.82
N ALA A 121 25.72 26.63 -41.54
CA ALA A 121 26.82 26.23 -40.67
C ALA A 121 27.25 24.78 -40.95
N SER A 122 28.13 24.58 -41.92
CA SER A 122 28.82 23.31 -42.12
C SER A 122 30.15 23.29 -41.36
N ARG A 123 30.39 22.26 -40.54
CA ARG A 123 31.69 21.98 -39.90
C ARG A 123 32.47 20.87 -40.61
N SER A 124 32.03 20.43 -41.79
CA SER A 124 32.74 19.41 -42.54
C SER A 124 34.01 19.99 -43.18
N ILE A 125 35.11 19.28 -43.01
CA ILE A 125 36.37 19.49 -43.74
C ILE A 125 36.34 18.59 -44.98
N LYS A 126 36.59 19.17 -46.16
CA LYS A 126 36.80 18.38 -47.38
C LYS A 126 38.19 17.77 -47.34
N PHE A 127 38.29 16.49 -47.64
CA PHE A 127 39.57 15.82 -47.84
C PHE A 127 39.95 16.01 -49.31
N GLU A 128 41.06 16.70 -49.55
CA GLU A 128 41.71 16.78 -50.87
C GLU A 128 42.41 15.43 -51.14
N TYR A 129 42.33 14.94 -52.38
CA TYR A 129 42.93 13.69 -52.84
C TYR A 129 44.08 13.97 -53.82
#